data_AF-F4XWW7-F1
#
_entry.id   AF-F4XWW7-F1
#
_cell.length_a   1.000
_cell.length_b   1.000
_cell.length_c   1.000
_cell.angle_alpha   90.00
_cell.angle_beta   90.00
_cell.angle_gamma   90.00
#
_symmetry.space_group_name_H-M   'P 1'
#
loop_
_entity.id
_entity.type
_entity.pdbx_description
1 polymer ?
#
loop_
_entity_poly.entity_id
_entity_poly.type
_entity_poly.pdbx_seq_one_letter_code
_entity_poly.pdbx_strand_id
1 'polypeptide(L)'
;MENKLITEQLQPDFSSALYQVFEIEKKLKKLTTEHTIHRNVEKLKDYFQSLGWFYEIPKGTYNETRTDCDAHISSDSPEELVISEVIKPTIRYRENESSPSRIVRRATVIVESKGIQEEAREKISEKPSMIPSNMNICKFIKEQFSRLKLRFTGNDVSSK
;
A
#
# COMPACT_ATOMS: atom_id res chain seq x y z
N MET A 1 23.00 16.48 -29.97
CA MET A 1 21.54 16.71 -29.89
C MET A 1 20.71 15.42 -30.04
N GLU A 2 21.30 14.29 -30.45
CA GLU A 2 20.57 13.01 -30.65
C GLU A 2 20.16 12.28 -29.36
N ASN A 3 20.81 12.52 -28.21
CA ASN A 3 20.47 11.82 -26.96
C ASN A 3 19.15 12.25 -26.32
N LYS A 4 18.54 13.36 -26.76
CA LYS A 4 17.27 13.82 -26.18
C LYS A 4 16.08 12.99 -26.66
N LEU A 5 16.13 12.50 -27.90
CA LEU A 5 15.01 11.77 -28.55
C LEU A 5 14.92 10.30 -28.11
N ILE A 6 16.06 9.62 -27.90
CA ILE A 6 16.08 8.23 -27.40
C ILE A 6 15.49 8.15 -25.98
N THR A 7 15.73 9.20 -25.20
CA THR A 7 15.20 9.35 -23.83
C THR A 7 13.71 9.68 -23.80
N GLU A 8 13.03 9.95 -24.92
CA GLU A 8 11.61 10.32 -24.90
C GLU A 8 10.70 9.18 -25.37
N GLN A 9 11.19 8.33 -26.30
CA GLN A 9 10.42 7.21 -26.83
C GLN A 9 10.58 5.89 -26.04
N LEU A 10 11.72 5.67 -25.37
CA LEU A 10 11.95 4.45 -24.56
C LEU A 10 11.48 4.57 -23.10
N GLN A 11 11.15 5.79 -22.64
CA GLN A 11 10.81 6.08 -21.25
C GLN A 11 9.40 5.75 -20.76
N PRO A 12 8.32 5.66 -21.58
CA PRO A 12 6.99 5.35 -21.04
C PRO A 12 6.88 3.89 -20.52
N ASP A 13 7.69 2.97 -21.05
CA ASP A 13 7.61 1.54 -20.74
C ASP A 13 8.16 1.20 -19.34
N PHE A 14 9.31 1.78 -18.95
CA PHE A 14 9.89 1.50 -17.64
C PHE A 14 9.11 2.08 -16.48
N SER A 15 8.50 3.27 -16.65
CA SER A 15 7.59 3.84 -15.65
C SER A 15 6.39 2.92 -15.40
N SER A 16 5.84 2.33 -16.46
CA SER A 16 4.73 1.38 -16.38
C SER A 16 5.15 0.05 -15.75
N ALA A 17 6.34 -0.47 -16.11
CA ALA A 17 6.88 -1.69 -15.51
C ALA A 17 7.17 -1.53 -14.02
N LEU A 18 7.80 -0.42 -13.60
CA LEU A 18 8.03 -0.12 -12.18
C LEU A 18 6.73 0.04 -11.40
N TYR A 19 5.70 0.62 -12.02
CA TYR A 19 4.36 0.66 -11.41
C TYR A 19 3.81 -0.75 -11.17
N GLN A 20 3.97 -1.69 -12.12
CA GLN A 20 3.57 -3.08 -11.90
C GLN A 20 4.37 -3.75 -10.78
N VAL A 21 5.68 -3.49 -10.67
CA VAL A 21 6.51 -3.98 -9.57
C VAL A 21 5.97 -3.49 -8.22
N PHE A 22 5.62 -2.20 -8.12
CA PHE A 22 4.98 -1.63 -6.93
C PHE A 22 3.63 -2.30 -6.62
N GLU A 23 2.78 -2.51 -7.61
CA GLU A 23 1.47 -3.14 -7.42
C GLU A 23 1.60 -4.59 -6.93
N ILE A 24 2.57 -5.34 -7.46
CA ILE A 24 2.90 -6.67 -6.97
C ILE A 24 3.30 -6.56 -5.49
N GLU A 25 4.29 -5.73 -5.15
CA GLU A 25 4.74 -5.54 -3.76
C GLU A 25 3.59 -5.17 -2.81
N LYS A 26 2.68 -4.28 -3.23
CA LYS A 26 1.51 -3.87 -2.45
C LYS A 26 0.54 -5.04 -2.20
N LYS A 27 0.37 -5.93 -3.18
CA LYS A 27 -0.44 -7.15 -3.05
C LYS A 27 0.26 -8.20 -2.18
N LEU A 28 1.57 -8.37 -2.33
CA LEU A 28 2.36 -9.30 -1.52
C LEU A 28 2.26 -8.96 -0.03
N LYS A 29 2.30 -7.67 0.34
CA LYS A 29 2.16 -7.21 1.74
C LYS A 29 0.84 -7.65 2.41
N LYS A 30 -0.21 -7.94 1.63
CA LYS A 30 -1.50 -8.42 2.15
C LYS A 30 -1.52 -9.94 2.36
N LEU A 31 -0.55 -10.66 1.79
CA LEU A 31 -0.45 -12.10 1.86
C LEU A 31 0.55 -12.47 2.98
N THR A 32 0.15 -13.37 3.87
CA THR A 32 0.95 -13.79 5.04
C THR A 32 2.04 -14.81 4.70
N THR A 33 2.26 -15.14 3.42
CA THR A 33 2.97 -16.37 3.03
C THR A 33 3.93 -16.20 1.86
N GLU A 34 4.95 -15.31 1.91
CA GLU A 34 5.74 -15.03 0.70
C GLU A 34 7.22 -14.72 0.91
N HIS A 35 8.06 -15.75 0.96
CA HIS A 35 9.53 -15.56 0.95
C HIS A 35 10.14 -15.55 -0.47
N THR A 36 9.61 -16.35 -1.42
CA THR A 36 10.24 -16.49 -2.74
C THR A 36 9.88 -15.35 -3.71
N ILE A 37 8.61 -14.90 -3.72
CA ILE A 37 8.17 -13.84 -4.64
C ILE A 37 8.74 -12.48 -4.21
N HIS A 38 8.77 -12.20 -2.90
CA HIS A 38 9.40 -10.99 -2.35
C HIS A 38 10.85 -10.85 -2.83
N ARG A 39 11.64 -11.93 -2.78
CA ARG A 39 13.02 -11.93 -3.28
C ARG A 39 13.10 -11.61 -4.78
N ASN A 40 12.17 -12.08 -5.58
CA ASN A 40 12.14 -11.77 -7.02
C ASN A 40 11.78 -10.29 -7.27
N VAL A 41 10.85 -9.74 -6.49
CA VAL A 41 10.51 -8.30 -6.54
C VAL A 41 11.70 -7.43 -6.17
N GLU A 42 12.43 -7.76 -5.11
CA GLU A 42 13.65 -7.01 -4.76
C GLU A 42 14.71 -7.06 -5.86
N LYS A 43 14.95 -8.23 -6.47
CA LYS A 43 15.87 -8.32 -7.63
C LYS A 43 15.43 -7.46 -8.82
N LEU A 44 14.12 -7.36 -9.08
CA LEU A 44 13.60 -6.49 -10.13
C LEU A 44 13.87 -5.03 -9.78
N LYS A 45 13.65 -4.62 -8.53
CA LYS A 45 13.96 -3.26 -8.06
C LYS A 45 15.45 -2.95 -8.21
N ASP A 46 16.32 -3.86 -7.79
CA ASP A 46 17.78 -3.72 -7.93
C ASP A 46 18.18 -3.55 -9.40
N TYR A 47 17.57 -4.36 -10.29
CA TYR A 47 17.82 -4.26 -11.73
C TYR A 47 17.39 -2.90 -12.28
N PHE A 48 16.18 -2.43 -11.99
CA PHE A 48 15.74 -1.09 -12.41
C PHE A 48 16.63 0.01 -11.83
N GLN A 49 17.04 -0.11 -10.56
CA GLN A 49 17.90 0.85 -9.91
C GLN A 49 19.28 0.92 -10.55
N SER A 50 19.82 -0.22 -11.01
CA SER A 50 21.07 -0.28 -11.80
C SER A 50 20.97 0.43 -13.15
N LEU A 51 19.75 0.50 -13.71
CA LEU A 51 19.43 1.28 -14.91
C LEU A 51 19.11 2.76 -14.59
N GLY A 52 19.22 3.18 -13.32
CA GLY A 52 18.90 4.53 -12.88
C GLY A 52 17.42 4.80 -12.57
N TRP A 53 16.56 3.79 -12.67
CA TRP A 53 15.11 3.89 -12.47
C TRP A 53 14.67 3.34 -11.12
N PHE A 54 13.86 4.08 -10.39
CA PHE A 54 13.36 3.62 -9.10
C PHE A 54 12.06 4.33 -8.75
N TYR A 55 11.33 3.77 -7.79
CA TYR A 55 10.15 4.42 -7.23
C TYR A 55 10.36 4.80 -5.77
N GLU A 56 9.74 5.89 -5.37
CA GLU A 56 9.67 6.35 -3.98
C GLU A 56 8.20 6.36 -3.54
N ILE A 57 7.98 6.07 -2.26
CA ILE A 57 6.66 6.11 -1.64
C ILE A 57 6.60 7.41 -0.83
N PRO A 58 5.81 8.41 -1.25
CA PRO A 58 5.57 9.61 -0.47
C PRO A 58 5.02 9.27 0.91
N LYS A 59 5.55 9.93 1.94
CA LYS A 59 5.10 9.78 3.34
C LYS A 59 5.04 11.14 4.02
N GLY A 60 4.35 11.20 5.15
CA GLY A 60 4.27 12.37 6.02
C GLY A 60 3.15 13.34 5.66
N THR A 61 3.29 14.58 6.14
CA THR A 61 2.35 15.67 5.91
C THR A 61 2.30 16.03 4.42
N TYR A 62 1.09 16.34 3.97
CA TYR A 62 0.82 16.82 2.62
C TYR A 62 0.59 18.34 2.63
N ASN A 63 1.13 19.01 1.62
CA ASN A 63 0.82 20.39 1.29
C ASN A 63 0.66 20.51 -0.23
N GLU A 64 -0.04 21.55 -0.70
CA GLU A 64 -0.26 21.75 -2.13
C GLU A 64 1.01 22.13 -2.91
N THR A 65 2.06 22.56 -2.21
CA THR A 65 3.35 22.94 -2.80
C THR A 65 4.29 21.76 -3.03
N ARG A 66 3.92 20.55 -2.58
CA ARG A 66 4.67 19.31 -2.85
C ARG A 66 4.68 19.02 -4.35
N THR A 67 5.84 18.61 -4.86
CA THR A 67 6.03 18.35 -6.29
C THR A 67 6.11 16.87 -6.64
N ASP A 68 6.22 15.99 -5.64
CA ASP A 68 6.40 14.55 -5.78
C ASP A 68 5.08 13.76 -5.84
N CYS A 69 3.96 14.32 -5.37
CA CYS A 69 2.66 13.65 -5.37
C CYS A 69 1.46 14.57 -5.65
N ASP A 70 0.44 14.02 -6.28
CA ASP A 70 -0.91 14.57 -6.40
C ASP A 70 -1.82 13.90 -5.36
N ALA A 71 -2.62 14.68 -4.63
CA ALA A 71 -3.49 14.16 -3.59
C ALA A 71 -4.97 14.13 -3.96
N HIS A 72 -5.67 13.11 -3.47
CA HIS A 72 -7.12 13.06 -3.35
C HIS A 72 -7.49 13.22 -1.87
N ILE A 73 -8.27 14.25 -1.56
CA ILE A 73 -8.66 14.57 -0.19
C ILE A 73 -9.89 13.73 0.17
N SER A 74 -9.78 12.91 1.21
CA SER A 74 -10.88 12.06 1.69
C SER A 74 -11.62 12.60 2.92
N SER A 75 -11.24 13.77 3.43
CA SER A 75 -11.85 14.42 4.59
C SER A 75 -12.34 15.83 4.25
N ASP A 76 -13.46 16.23 4.84
CA ASP A 76 -14.02 17.58 4.66
C ASP A 76 -13.25 18.67 5.44
N SER A 77 -12.29 18.29 6.28
CA SER A 77 -11.45 19.23 7.02
C SER A 77 -10.10 19.46 6.31
N PRO A 78 -9.76 20.72 5.95
CA PRO A 78 -8.51 21.05 5.28
C PRO A 78 -7.30 21.17 6.23
N GLU A 79 -7.50 20.98 7.53
CA GLU A 79 -6.44 21.21 8.53
C GLU A 79 -5.55 19.97 8.72
N GLU A 80 -4.24 20.19 8.61
CA GLU A 80 -3.18 19.20 8.83
C GLU A 80 -3.38 17.87 8.07
N LEU A 81 -3.35 17.94 6.73
CA LEU A 81 -3.46 16.78 5.84
C LEU A 81 -2.22 15.89 5.91
N VAL A 82 -2.43 14.59 6.07
CA VAL A 82 -1.40 13.55 6.12
C VAL A 82 -1.70 12.49 5.07
N ILE A 83 -0.65 11.99 4.41
CA ILE A 83 -0.77 10.89 3.45
C ILE A 83 -1.21 9.62 4.19
N SER A 84 -2.42 9.14 3.90
CA SER A 84 -2.97 7.90 4.49
C SER A 84 -2.62 6.68 3.63
N GLU A 85 -2.83 6.78 2.31
CA GLU A 85 -2.55 5.71 1.37
C GLU A 85 -1.86 6.24 0.11
N VAL A 86 -0.93 5.43 -0.44
CA VAL A 86 -0.35 5.67 -1.76
C VAL A 86 -1.02 4.76 -2.78
N ILE A 87 -1.70 5.37 -3.77
CA ILE A 87 -2.34 4.68 -4.89
C ILE A 87 -1.30 4.37 -5.95
N LYS A 88 -0.47 5.36 -6.31
CA LYS A 88 0.61 5.23 -7.30
C LYS A 88 1.88 5.84 -6.74
N PRO A 89 3.06 5.22 -6.93
CA PRO A 89 4.31 5.74 -6.38
C PRO A 89 4.90 6.84 -7.27
N THR A 90 5.87 7.58 -6.73
CA THR A 90 6.64 8.58 -7.48
C THR A 90 7.74 7.85 -8.24
N ILE A 91 7.75 7.92 -9.57
CA ILE A 91 8.80 7.31 -10.39
C ILE A 91 9.89 8.35 -10.64
N ARG A 92 11.14 7.97 -10.36
CA ARG A 92 12.32 8.82 -10.52
C ARG A 92 13.34 8.17 -11.42
N TYR A 93 14.14 9.03 -12.05
CA TYR A 93 15.28 8.63 -12.86
C TYR A 93 16.52 9.42 -12.43
N ARG A 94 17.65 8.73 -12.31
CA ARG A 94 18.98 9.33 -12.15
C ARG A 94 19.91 8.76 -13.20
N GLU A 95 20.69 9.61 -13.86
CA GLU A 95 21.61 9.18 -14.92
C GLU A 95 22.82 8.41 -14.38
N ASN A 96 23.28 8.77 -13.18
CA ASN A 96 24.32 8.09 -12.43
C ASN A 96 24.09 8.30 -10.92
N GLU A 97 24.86 7.62 -10.08
CA GLU A 97 24.63 7.65 -8.63
C GLU A 97 24.87 9.01 -7.98
N SER A 98 25.76 9.82 -8.56
CA SER A 98 26.13 11.14 -8.06
C SER A 98 25.25 12.28 -8.60
N SER A 99 24.43 12.03 -9.63
CA SER A 99 23.53 13.03 -10.18
C SER A 99 22.26 13.17 -9.36
N PRO A 100 21.69 14.39 -9.30
CA PRO A 100 20.36 14.56 -8.74
C PRO A 100 19.34 13.76 -9.55
N SER A 101 18.43 13.08 -8.86
CA SER A 101 17.34 12.36 -9.52
C SER A 101 16.24 13.34 -9.95
N ARG A 102 15.62 13.09 -11.11
CA ARG A 102 14.45 13.82 -11.60
C ARG A 102 13.18 13.00 -11.44
N ILE A 103 12.07 13.68 -11.18
CA ILE A 103 10.74 13.06 -11.15
C ILE A 103 10.29 12.83 -12.60
N VAL A 104 10.06 11.57 -12.96
CA VAL A 104 9.49 11.18 -14.26
C VAL A 104 7.97 11.11 -14.16
N ARG A 105 7.44 10.68 -13.01
CA ARG A 105 6.00 10.60 -12.76
C ARG A 105 5.71 10.91 -11.30
N ARG A 106 4.75 11.81 -11.05
CA ARG A 106 4.25 12.10 -9.70
C ARG A 106 3.42 10.94 -9.17
N ALA A 107 3.51 10.72 -7.86
CA ALA A 107 2.64 9.80 -7.15
C ALA A 107 1.19 10.28 -7.16
N THR A 108 0.27 9.35 -6.92
CA THR A 108 -1.12 9.67 -6.56
C THR A 108 -1.38 9.13 -5.17
N VAL A 109 -1.79 9.99 -4.25
CA VAL A 109 -1.96 9.68 -2.83
C VAL A 109 -3.37 10.03 -2.35
N ILE A 110 -3.83 9.35 -1.33
CA ILE A 110 -5.00 9.73 -0.54
C ILE A 110 -4.49 10.45 0.70
N VAL A 111 -5.11 11.59 1.01
CA VAL A 111 -4.78 12.39 2.18
C VAL A 111 -6.00 12.55 3.08
N GLU A 112 -5.74 12.51 4.37
CA GLU A 112 -6.75 12.64 5.42
C GLU A 112 -6.26 13.63 6.47
N SER A 113 -7.19 14.27 7.18
CA SER A 113 -6.84 15.10 8.33
C SER A 113 -6.27 14.24 9.46
N LYS A 114 -5.23 14.75 10.12
CA LYS A 114 -4.49 14.02 11.16
C LYS A 114 -5.38 13.49 12.30
N GLY A 115 -6.42 14.23 12.67
CA GLY A 115 -7.36 13.84 13.73
C GLY A 115 -8.09 12.51 13.44
N ILE A 116 -8.40 12.22 12.18
CA ILE A 116 -9.10 10.99 11.79
C ILE A 116 -8.16 9.77 11.86
N GLN A 117 -6.87 9.95 11.56
CA GLN A 117 -5.89 8.86 11.66
C GLN A 117 -5.68 8.38 13.10
N GLU A 118 -5.77 9.27 14.08
CA GLU A 118 -5.59 8.96 15.49
C GLU A 118 -6.78 8.16 16.05
N GLU A 119 -8.02 8.57 15.74
CA GLU A 119 -9.23 7.84 16.12
C GLU A 119 -9.30 6.43 15.48
N ALA A 120 -8.82 6.28 14.24
CA ALA A 120 -8.75 4.98 13.58
C ALA A 120 -7.70 4.05 14.23
N ARG A 121 -6.57 4.60 14.69
CA ARG A 121 -5.53 3.83 15.39
C ARG A 121 -5.97 3.40 16.79
N GLU A 122 -6.72 4.24 17.50
CA GLU A 122 -7.22 3.93 18.84
C GLU A 122 -8.22 2.76 18.82
N LYS A 123 -9.13 2.75 17.84
CA LYS A 123 -10.10 1.65 17.61
C LYS A 123 -9.44 0.30 17.23
N ILE A 124 -8.22 0.31 16.71
CA ILE A 124 -7.46 -0.91 16.41
C ILE A 124 -6.79 -1.46 17.68
N SER A 125 -6.43 -0.59 18.63
CA SER A 125 -5.82 -0.99 19.92
C SER A 125 -6.83 -1.57 20.92
N GLU A 126 -8.11 -1.18 20.81
CA GLU A 126 -9.17 -1.68 21.70
C GLU A 126 -9.78 -3.04 21.27
N LYS A 127 -9.32 -3.65 20.18
CA LYS A 127 -9.73 -5.01 19.85
C LYS A 127 -9.12 -5.97 20.89
N PRO A 128 -9.91 -6.61 21.77
CA PRO A 128 -9.34 -7.47 22.79
C PRO A 128 -8.63 -8.64 22.10
N SER A 129 -7.35 -8.83 22.40
CA SER A 129 -6.62 -10.04 22.07
C SER A 129 -7.24 -11.22 22.83
N MET A 130 -8.28 -11.82 22.28
CA MET A 130 -8.87 -13.05 22.82
C MET A 130 -8.10 -14.26 22.32
N ILE A 131 -6.86 -14.42 22.79
CA ILE A 131 -6.27 -15.76 22.93
C ILE A 131 -5.63 -15.81 24.33
N PRO A 132 -6.34 -16.30 25.35
CA PRO A 132 -5.73 -16.51 26.65
C PRO A 132 -4.63 -17.57 26.51
N SER A 133 -3.44 -17.22 27.02
CA SER A 133 -2.15 -17.90 26.80
C SER A 133 -2.08 -19.37 27.22
N ASN A 134 -3.13 -19.88 27.88
CA ASN A 134 -3.22 -21.25 28.38
C ASN A 134 -4.45 -22.01 27.88
N MET A 135 -5.11 -21.57 26.81
CA MET A 135 -6.31 -22.23 26.30
C MET A 135 -6.01 -23.18 25.15
N ASN A 136 -6.31 -24.47 25.37
CA ASN A 136 -6.14 -25.53 24.38
C ASN A 136 -6.95 -25.18 23.12
N ILE A 137 -6.26 -24.87 22.01
CA ILE A 137 -6.83 -24.35 20.75
C ILE A 137 -8.00 -25.21 20.26
N CYS A 138 -7.94 -26.52 20.49
CA CYS A 138 -9.00 -27.47 20.16
C CYS A 138 -10.33 -27.20 20.88
N LYS A 139 -10.32 -26.66 22.11
CA LYS A 139 -11.52 -26.31 22.87
C LYS A 139 -12.17 -25.04 22.34
N PHE A 140 -11.38 -24.03 21.98
CA PHE A 140 -11.86 -22.78 21.39
C PHE A 140 -12.50 -23.02 20.02
N ILE A 141 -11.83 -23.79 19.14
CA ILE A 141 -12.38 -24.11 17.82
C ILE A 141 -13.70 -24.89 17.95
N LYS A 142 -13.78 -25.88 18.85
CA LYS A 142 -15.04 -26.61 19.10
C LYS A 142 -16.16 -25.69 19.58
N GLU A 143 -15.87 -24.75 20.46
CA GLU A 143 -16.87 -23.82 20.98
C GLU A 143 -17.37 -22.83 19.91
N GLN A 144 -16.46 -22.31 19.06
CA GLN A 144 -16.83 -21.43 17.95
C GLN A 144 -17.69 -22.16 16.90
N PHE A 145 -17.36 -23.41 16.57
CA PHE A 145 -18.16 -24.21 15.63
C PHE A 145 -19.53 -24.61 16.20
N SER A 146 -19.63 -24.89 17.51
CA SER A 146 -20.93 -25.14 18.16
C SER A 146 -21.84 -23.90 18.15
N ARG A 147 -21.27 -22.71 18.39
CA ARG A 147 -22.01 -21.43 18.28
C ARG A 147 -22.46 -21.14 16.83
N LEU A 148 -21.67 -21.57 15.84
CA LEU A 148 -22.03 -21.42 14.43
C LEU A 148 -23.16 -22.39 14.02
N LYS A 149 -23.18 -23.63 14.54
CA LYS A 149 -24.26 -24.59 14.29
C LYS A 149 -25.63 -24.15 14.82
N LEU A 150 -25.67 -23.41 15.94
CA LEU A 150 -26.91 -22.85 16.50
C LEU A 150 -27.54 -21.75 15.63
N ARG A 151 -26.78 -21.13 14.72
CA ARG A 151 -27.31 -20.08 13.81
C ARG A 151 -27.93 -20.63 12.52
N PHE A 152 -27.63 -21.87 12.14
CA PHE A 152 -28.09 -22.45 10.87
C PHE A 152 -29.33 -23.35 11.00
N THR A 153 -29.86 -23.56 12.21
CA THR A 153 -31.09 -24.37 12.44
C THR A 153 -32.30 -23.55 12.87
N GLY A 154 -32.26 -22.22 12.71
CA GLY A 154 -33.33 -21.30 13.13
C GLY A 154 -33.74 -20.34 12.03
N ASN A 155 -34.28 -20.88 10.94
CA ASN A 155 -35.19 -20.16 10.04
C ASN A 155 -36.07 -21.22 9.36
N ASP A 156 -37.03 -21.73 10.13
CA ASP A 156 -38.15 -22.46 9.59
C ASP A 156 -38.94 -21.55 8.66
N VAL A 157 -39.10 -22.03 7.43
CA VAL A 157 -40.03 -21.53 6.43
C VAL A 157 -41.44 -21.64 7.01
N SER A 158 -42.07 -20.52 7.29
CA SER A 158 -43.53 -20.44 7.48
C SER A 158 -44.07 -19.34 6.56
N SER A 159 -44.27 -19.69 5.30
CA SER A 159 -45.18 -18.97 4.41
C SER A 159 -46.59 -19.55 4.62
N LYS A 160 -47.51 -18.72 5.11
CA LYS A 160 -48.95 -18.88 4.91
C LYS A 160 -49.40 -17.88 3.85
#